data_AF-A0A954IKD4-F1
#
_entry.id   AF-A0A954IKD4-F1
#
_cell.length_a   1.000
_cell.length_b   1.000
_cell.length_c   1.000
_cell.angle_alpha   90.00
_cell.angle_beta   90.00
_cell.angle_gamma   90.00
#
_symmetry.space_group_name_H-M   'P 1'
#
loop_
_entity.id
_entity.type
_entity.pdbx_description
1 polymer ?
#
loop_
_entity_poly.entity_id
_entity_poly.type
_entity_poly.pdbx_seq_one_letter_code
_entity_poly.pdbx_strand_id
1 'polypeptide(L)'
;MTLTEYRIDVGAYAGPLDLLLYLVRRREVEICQISMARVTADFVEYIELLQLLDFDFIGEFLVVASTLLEIKSREVLPTQTITEDETDEADETGSDLIGRLLEYKRYKEAARLLEERGSEWLERYPRLSNDRPDIERDRSTDRIREVELWDLVSALSRIVRIASIE
;
A
#
# COMPACT_ATOMS: atom_id res chain seq x y z
N MET A 1 35.51 -20.43 7.59
CA MET A 1 34.88 -19.23 6.99
C MET A 1 33.46 -19.59 6.66
N THR A 2 32.54 -19.36 7.58
CA THR A 2 31.10 -19.49 7.32
C THR A 2 30.70 -18.28 6.48
N LEU A 3 30.33 -18.52 5.22
CA LEU A 3 29.69 -17.52 4.36
C LEU A 3 28.41 -17.11 5.08
N THR A 4 28.43 -15.94 5.71
CA THR A 4 27.23 -15.26 6.17
C THR A 4 26.33 -15.11 4.96
N GLU A 5 25.23 -15.87 4.94
CA GLU A 5 24.12 -15.67 4.01
C GLU A 5 23.76 -14.18 4.05
N TYR A 6 24.12 -13.49 2.98
CA TYR A 6 23.78 -12.10 2.77
C TYR A 6 22.30 -12.09 2.38
N ARG A 7 21.42 -12.19 3.38
CA ARG A 7 19.98 -12.06 3.21
C ARG A 7 19.70 -10.60 2.88
N ILE A 8 19.66 -10.30 1.58
CA ILE A 8 19.15 -9.03 1.07
C ILE A 8 17.66 -9.07 1.34
N ASP A 9 17.24 -8.41 2.41
CA ASP A 9 15.84 -8.14 2.67
C ASP A 9 15.41 -7.09 1.65
N VAL A 10 14.96 -7.56 0.49
CA VAL A 10 14.40 -6.68 -0.53
C VAL A 10 13.05 -6.25 0.05
N GLY A 11 13.06 -5.08 0.68
CA GLY A 11 12.01 -4.61 1.58
C GLY A 11 10.61 -5.00 1.09
N ALA A 12 9.84 -5.63 1.97
CA ALA A 12 8.51 -6.14 1.69
C ALA A 12 7.64 -5.05 1.03
N TYR A 13 7.54 -5.11 -0.30
CA TYR A 13 6.60 -4.28 -1.03
C TYR A 13 5.20 -4.66 -0.59
N ALA A 14 4.34 -3.67 -0.34
CA ALA A 14 2.96 -3.90 0.07
C ALA A 14 2.07 -4.34 -1.12
N GLY A 15 2.62 -5.15 -2.03
CA GLY A 15 1.96 -5.66 -3.23
C GLY A 15 2.61 -5.25 -4.57
N PRO A 16 2.05 -5.71 -5.69
CA PRO A 16 2.65 -5.54 -7.03
C PRO A 16 2.63 -4.09 -7.54
N LEU A 17 1.61 -3.30 -7.16
CA LEU A 17 1.54 -1.88 -7.50
C LEU A 17 2.66 -1.08 -6.83
N ASP A 18 3.08 -1.48 -5.64
CA ASP A 18 4.17 -0.79 -4.94
C ASP A 18 5.52 -1.07 -5.56
N LEU A 19 5.74 -2.32 -5.98
CA LEU A 19 6.89 -2.71 -6.77
C LEU A 19 6.93 -1.94 -8.08
N LEU A 20 5.81 -1.85 -8.81
CA LEU A 20 5.75 -1.05 -10.04
C LEU A 20 6.07 0.41 -9.79
N LEU A 21 5.52 1.01 -8.74
CA LEU A 21 5.80 2.40 -8.38
C LEU A 21 7.29 2.60 -8.09
N TYR A 22 7.94 1.64 -7.43
CA TYR A 22 9.37 1.65 -7.20
C TYR A 22 10.18 1.55 -8.51
N LEU A 23 9.83 0.62 -9.40
CA LEU A 23 10.52 0.42 -10.68
C LEU A 23 10.38 1.63 -11.60
N VAL A 24 9.20 2.26 -11.65
CA VAL A 24 8.97 3.51 -12.39
C VAL A 24 9.83 4.64 -11.84
N ARG A 25 9.87 4.81 -10.51
CA ARG A 25 10.73 5.82 -9.86
C ARG A 25 12.21 5.58 -10.14
N ARG A 26 12.68 4.33 -10.15
CA ARG A 26 14.08 3.97 -10.43
C ARG A 26 14.53 4.40 -11.84
N ARG A 27 13.59 4.52 -12.78
CA ARG A 27 13.86 4.95 -14.15
C ARG A 27 13.86 6.47 -14.34
N GLU A 28 13.56 7.25 -13.29
CA GLU A 28 13.51 8.72 -13.32
C GLU A 28 12.54 9.29 -14.37
N VAL A 29 11.49 8.54 -14.73
CA VAL A 29 10.46 8.97 -15.70
C VAL A 29 9.15 9.30 -14.97
N GLU A 30 8.41 10.28 -15.50
CA GLU A 30 7.04 10.54 -15.05
C GLU A 30 6.13 9.33 -15.32
N ILE A 31 5.29 8.98 -14.32
CA ILE A 31 4.38 7.83 -14.40
C ILE A 31 3.44 7.92 -15.61
N CYS A 32 3.01 9.12 -15.98
CA CYS A 32 2.10 9.33 -17.11
C CYS A 32 2.76 9.24 -18.49
N GLN A 33 4.10 9.27 -18.55
CA GLN A 33 4.86 9.28 -19.81
C GLN A 33 5.61 7.97 -20.06
N ILE A 34 5.59 7.05 -19.09
CA ILE A 34 6.32 5.80 -19.20
C ILE A 34 5.48 4.75 -19.93
N SER A 35 6.05 4.14 -20.98
CA SER A 35 5.50 2.94 -21.58
C SER A 35 5.62 1.79 -20.58
N MET A 36 4.49 1.15 -20.25
CA MET A 36 4.46 0.01 -19.33
C MET A 36 5.33 -1.14 -19.85
N ALA A 37 5.42 -1.33 -21.17
CA ALA A 37 6.29 -2.34 -21.78
C ALA A 37 7.76 -2.21 -21.40
N ARG A 38 8.23 -0.97 -21.15
CA ARG A 38 9.62 -0.72 -20.72
C ARG A 38 9.87 -1.17 -19.29
N VAL A 39 8.85 -1.17 -18.43
CA VAL A 39 8.92 -1.56 -17.02
C VAL A 39 8.67 -3.07 -16.85
N THR A 40 7.95 -3.70 -17.79
CA THR A 40 7.63 -5.13 -17.76
C THR A 40 8.86 -6.03 -17.58
N ALA A 41 10.00 -5.71 -18.23
CA ALA A 41 11.21 -6.52 -18.12
C ALA A 41 11.75 -6.55 -16.68
N ASP A 42 11.89 -5.37 -16.07
CA ASP A 42 12.36 -5.22 -14.68
C ASP A 42 11.39 -5.89 -13.70
N PHE A 43 10.08 -5.83 -13.98
CA PHE A 43 9.05 -6.44 -13.14
C PHE A 43 9.11 -7.97 -13.18
N VAL A 44 9.28 -8.57 -14.37
CA VAL A 44 9.41 -10.02 -14.53
C VAL A 44 10.71 -10.53 -13.89
N GLU A 45 11.84 -9.85 -14.11
CA GLU A 45 13.11 -10.19 -13.47
C GLU A 45 12.99 -10.19 -11.94
N TYR A 46 12.27 -9.22 -11.38
CA TYR A 46 12.03 -9.13 -9.95
C TYR A 46 11.15 -10.29 -9.43
N ILE A 47 10.12 -10.69 -10.18
CA ILE A 47 9.28 -11.85 -9.82
C ILE A 47 10.09 -13.14 -9.85
N GLU A 48 10.95 -13.34 -10.85
CA GLU A 48 11.80 -14.53 -10.93
C GLU A 48 12.72 -14.65 -9.70
N LEU A 49 13.24 -13.53 -9.19
CA LEU A 49 13.98 -13.49 -7.94
C LEU A 49 13.11 -13.80 -6.71
N LEU A 50 11.87 -13.30 -6.67
CA LEU A 50 10.91 -13.59 -5.60
C LEU A 50 10.48 -15.07 -5.58
N GLN A 51 10.28 -15.69 -6.75
CA GLN A 51 9.92 -17.11 -6.88
C GLN A 51 10.94 -18.04 -6.24
N LEU A 52 12.21 -17.66 -6.23
CA LEU A 52 13.26 -18.43 -5.58
C LEU A 52 13.22 -18.34 -4.05
N LEU A 53 12.51 -17.34 -3.51
CA LEU A 53 12.49 -17.01 -2.08
C LEU A 53 11.19 -17.47 -1.40
N ASP A 54 10.03 -17.25 -2.01
CA ASP A 54 8.72 -17.57 -1.39
C ASP A 54 7.59 -17.67 -2.45
N PHE A 55 6.96 -18.84 -2.59
CA PHE A 55 5.90 -19.08 -3.57
C PHE A 55 4.51 -18.61 -3.13
N ASP A 56 4.25 -18.51 -1.82
CA ASP A 56 2.90 -18.30 -1.30
C ASP A 56 2.36 -16.89 -1.62
N PHE A 57 3.25 -15.92 -1.86
CA PHE A 57 2.91 -14.51 -2.06
C PHE A 57 2.76 -14.08 -3.54
N ILE A 58 2.94 -15.01 -4.50
CA ILE A 58 3.17 -14.64 -5.91
C ILE A 58 1.89 -14.50 -6.74
N GLY A 59 0.75 -14.98 -6.24
CA GLY A 59 -0.51 -14.99 -6.99
C GLY A 59 -0.93 -13.62 -7.52
N GLU A 60 -0.87 -12.59 -6.68
CA GLU A 60 -1.23 -11.21 -7.07
C GLU A 60 -0.23 -10.60 -8.07
N PHE A 61 1.04 -10.99 -7.97
CA PHE A 61 2.10 -10.53 -8.87
C PHE A 61 1.95 -11.12 -10.27
N LEU A 62 1.52 -12.39 -10.37
CA LEU A 62 1.27 -13.05 -11.66
C LEU A 62 0.15 -12.39 -12.46
N VAL A 63 -0.91 -11.94 -11.78
CA VAL A 63 -2.00 -11.20 -12.44
C VAL A 63 -1.44 -9.94 -13.10
N VAL A 64 -0.69 -9.13 -12.35
CA VAL A 64 -0.09 -7.90 -12.90
C VAL A 64 0.97 -8.22 -13.97
N ALA A 65 1.75 -9.30 -13.81
CA ALA A 65 2.74 -9.74 -14.80
C ALA A 65 2.07 -10.09 -16.14
N SER A 66 0.95 -10.81 -16.10
CA SER A 66 0.19 -11.16 -17.32
C SER A 66 -0.32 -9.92 -18.05
N THR A 67 -0.88 -8.94 -17.31
CA THR A 67 -1.33 -7.66 -17.88
C THR A 67 -0.16 -6.89 -18.52
N LEU A 68 0.99 -6.82 -17.85
CA LEU A 68 2.17 -6.13 -18.38
C LEU A 68 2.76 -6.84 -19.62
N LEU A 69 2.69 -8.16 -19.67
CA LEU A 69 3.11 -8.95 -20.84
C LEU A 69 2.15 -8.75 -22.02
N GLU A 70 0.85 -8.69 -21.77
CA GLU A 70 -0.16 -8.38 -22.79
C GLU A 70 0.09 -7.00 -23.39
N ILE A 71 0.23 -5.96 -22.55
CA ILE A 71 0.54 -4.59 -22.97
C ILE A 71 1.83 -4.58 -23.81
N LYS A 72 2.90 -5.22 -23.33
CA LYS A 72 4.18 -5.30 -24.05
C LYS A 72 4.07 -6.03 -25.38
N SER A 73 3.32 -7.12 -25.43
CA SER A 73 3.13 -7.90 -26.65
C SER A 73 2.46 -7.05 -27.72
N ARG A 74 1.34 -6.38 -27.39
CA ARG A 74 0.60 -5.53 -28.34
C ARG A 74 1.41 -4.30 -28.77
N GLU A 75 2.17 -3.67 -27.87
CA GLU A 75 2.97 -2.47 -28.17
C GLU A 75 4.17 -2.76 -29.11
N VAL A 76 4.75 -3.96 -29.05
CA VAL A 76 5.96 -4.33 -29.83
C VAL A 76 5.63 -5.04 -31.15
N LEU A 77 4.45 -5.65 -31.27
CA LEU A 77 4.06 -6.37 -32.48
C LEU A 77 3.75 -5.40 -33.65
N PRO A 78 4.32 -5.63 -34.84
CA PRO A 78 3.99 -4.83 -36.03
C PRO A 78 2.52 -5.07 -36.43
N THR A 79 1.82 -3.98 -36.76
CA THR A 79 0.37 -3.87 -37.06
C THR A 79 -0.05 -4.55 -38.37
N GLN A 80 0.37 -5.79 -38.61
CA GLN A 80 -0.14 -6.59 -39.71
C GLN A 80 -1.29 -7.41 -39.14
N THR A 81 -2.53 -7.04 -39.49
CA THR A 81 -3.79 -7.71 -39.12
C THR A 81 -4.17 -7.67 -37.63
N ILE A 82 -4.02 -6.52 -36.97
CA ILE A 82 -4.74 -6.22 -35.72
C ILE A 82 -5.85 -5.25 -36.11
N THR A 83 -7.09 -5.57 -35.76
CA THR A 83 -8.25 -4.69 -36.03
C THR A 83 -8.06 -3.40 -35.23
N GLU A 84 -8.47 -2.22 -35.73
CA GLU A 84 -8.33 -0.94 -35.01
C GLU A 84 -8.85 -1.06 -33.56
N ASP A 85 -9.95 -1.79 -33.35
CA ASP A 85 -10.54 -2.11 -32.04
C ASP A 85 -9.55 -2.73 -31.02
N GLU A 86 -8.66 -3.64 -31.44
CA GLU A 86 -7.73 -4.33 -30.52
C GLU A 86 -6.54 -3.45 -30.10
N THR A 87 -6.26 -2.39 -30.86
CA THR A 87 -5.20 -1.42 -30.53
C THR A 87 -5.72 -0.42 -29.51
N ASP A 88 -6.95 0.07 -29.69
CA ASP A 88 -7.62 0.99 -28.77
C ASP A 88 -7.80 0.35 -27.37
N GLU A 89 -8.19 -0.92 -27.29
CA GLU A 89 -8.28 -1.67 -26.01
C GLU A 89 -6.94 -1.75 -25.24
N ALA A 90 -5.82 -1.83 -25.95
CA ALA A 90 -4.50 -1.95 -25.33
C ALA A 90 -4.07 -0.63 -24.68
N ASP A 91 -4.31 0.48 -25.39
CA ASP A 91 -4.06 1.83 -24.90
C ASP A 91 -4.96 2.14 -23.69
N GLU A 92 -6.21 1.69 -23.70
CA GLU A 92 -7.12 1.76 -22.56
C GLU A 92 -6.62 0.95 -21.36
N THR A 93 -6.15 -0.29 -21.57
CA THR A 93 -5.63 -1.16 -20.51
C THR A 93 -4.39 -0.57 -19.86
N GLY A 94 -3.46 -0.03 -20.66
CA GLY A 94 -2.27 0.66 -20.17
C GLY A 94 -2.63 1.92 -19.38
N SER A 95 -3.59 2.71 -19.86
CA SER A 95 -4.10 3.90 -19.19
C SER A 95 -4.77 3.59 -17.85
N ASP A 96 -5.58 2.52 -17.77
CA ASP A 96 -6.20 2.09 -16.52
C ASP A 96 -5.15 1.71 -15.46
N LEU A 97 -4.12 0.96 -15.86
CA LEU A 97 -3.03 0.59 -14.94
C LEU A 97 -2.27 1.82 -14.41
N ILE A 98 -2.03 2.81 -15.28
CA ILE A 98 -1.44 4.10 -14.88
C ILE A 98 -2.34 4.84 -13.88
N GLY A 99 -3.66 4.84 -14.12
CA GLY A 99 -4.65 5.42 -13.20
C GLY A 99 -4.58 4.79 -11.81
N ARG A 100 -4.57 3.46 -11.74
CA ARG A 100 -4.43 2.70 -10.48
C ARG A 100 -3.10 2.99 -9.76
N LEU A 101 -2.00 3.13 -10.51
CA LEU A 101 -0.69 3.51 -9.97
C LEU A 101 -0.70 4.91 -9.35
N LEU A 102 -1.34 5.89 -10.00
CA LEU A 102 -1.48 7.24 -9.47
C LEU A 102 -2.34 7.28 -8.21
N GLU A 103 -3.43 6.52 -8.19
CA GLU A 103 -4.30 6.40 -7.04
C GLU A 103 -3.58 5.75 -5.85
N TYR A 104 -2.88 4.64 -6.10
CA TYR A 104 -2.06 3.98 -5.08
C TYR A 104 -0.97 4.92 -4.54
N LYS A 105 -0.27 5.66 -5.41
CA LYS A 105 0.72 6.67 -4.99
C LYS A 105 0.10 7.71 -4.05
N ARG A 106 -1.08 8.22 -4.37
CA ARG A 106 -1.81 9.20 -3.55
C ARG A 106 -2.12 8.64 -2.16
N TYR A 107 -2.61 7.41 -2.07
CA TYR A 107 -2.88 6.76 -0.80
C TYR A 107 -1.61 6.46 -0.01
N LYS A 108 -0.53 6.04 -0.67
CA LYS A 108 0.78 5.82 -0.04
C LYS A 108 1.33 7.10 0.59
N GLU A 109 1.18 8.24 -0.10
CA GLU A 109 1.58 9.55 0.43
C GLU A 109 0.70 10.00 1.61
N ALA A 110 -0.62 9.78 1.53
CA ALA A 110 -1.53 10.07 2.64
C ALA A 110 -1.25 9.20 3.87
N ALA A 111 -0.97 7.91 3.68
CA ALA A 111 -0.60 6.99 4.75
C ALA A 111 0.70 7.43 5.45
N ARG A 112 1.71 7.83 4.68
CA ARG A 112 2.97 8.37 5.23
C ARG A 112 2.74 9.63 6.07
N LEU A 113 1.88 10.53 5.62
CA LEU A 113 1.54 11.75 6.36
C LEU A 113 0.80 11.43 7.67
N LEU A 114 -0.06 10.41 7.67
CA LEU A 114 -0.74 9.95 8.88
C LEU A 114 0.24 9.31 9.87
N GLU A 115 1.20 8.52 9.38
CA GLU A 115 2.25 7.90 10.19
C GLU A 115 3.15 8.96 10.86
N GLU A 116 3.54 9.99 10.13
CA GLU A 116 4.28 11.14 10.66
C GLU A 116 3.51 11.83 11.79
N ARG A 117 2.22 12.14 11.57
CA ARG A 117 1.37 12.73 12.62
C ARG A 117 1.14 11.81 13.81
N GLY A 118 1.04 10.51 13.57
CA GLY A 118 0.93 9.50 14.63
C GLY A 118 2.18 9.50 15.51
N SER A 119 3.36 9.60 14.89
CA SER A 119 4.65 9.68 15.57
C SER A 119 4.76 10.96 16.40
N GLU A 120 4.40 12.12 15.85
CA GLU A 120 4.33 13.38 16.59
C GLU A 120 3.34 13.32 17.77
N TRP A 121 2.23 12.59 17.61
CA TRP A 121 1.25 12.40 18.68
C TRP A 121 1.80 11.55 19.82
N LEU A 122 2.59 10.51 19.51
CA LEU A 122 3.25 9.63 20.48
C LEU A 122 4.25 10.36 21.38
N GLU A 123 4.85 11.45 20.89
CA GLU A 123 5.73 12.31 21.70
C GLU A 123 4.96 13.15 22.75
N ARG A 124 3.63 13.16 22.70
CA ARG A 124 2.79 13.89 23.68
C ARG A 124 2.46 12.99 24.86
N TYR A 125 3.00 13.36 26.02
CA TYR A 125 2.67 12.69 27.27
C TYR A 125 1.37 13.27 27.86
N PRO A 126 0.33 12.45 28.09
CA PRO A 126 -0.83 12.91 28.82
C PRO A 126 -0.46 13.24 30.27
N ARG A 127 -1.14 14.21 30.86
CA ARG A 127 -1.05 14.43 32.31
C ARG A 127 -1.71 13.25 33.02
N LEU A 128 -0.93 12.52 33.81
CA LEU A 128 -1.37 11.37 34.60
C LEU A 128 -2.16 11.78 35.85
N SER A 129 -1.94 13.01 36.35
CA SER A 129 -2.68 13.58 37.47
C SER A 129 -3.72 14.59 36.99
N ASN A 130 -4.93 14.43 37.51
CA ASN A 130 -5.99 15.42 37.37
C ASN A 130 -5.93 16.31 38.62
N ASP A 131 -5.04 17.32 38.65
CA ASP A 131 -5.00 18.32 39.73
C ASP A 131 -6.23 19.25 39.71
N ARG A 132 -7.27 18.89 38.94
CA ARG A 132 -8.56 19.56 39.02
C ARG A 132 -9.16 19.24 40.38
N PRO A 133 -9.62 20.26 41.13
CA PRO A 133 -10.42 20.00 42.31
C PRO A 133 -11.60 19.11 41.90
N ASP A 134 -11.87 18.08 42.70
CA ASP A 134 -13.08 17.29 42.59
C ASP A 134 -14.27 18.24 42.73
N ILE A 135 -14.82 18.67 41.60
CA ILE A 135 -16.14 19.25 41.58
C ILE A 135 -17.03 18.09 41.99
N GLU A 136 -17.65 18.17 43.17
CA GLU A 136 -18.72 17.28 43.59
C GLU A 136 -19.84 17.33 42.54
N ARG A 137 -19.68 16.51 41.49
CA ARG A 137 -20.70 16.28 40.50
C ARG A 137 -21.61 15.24 41.10
N ASP A 138 -22.82 15.65 41.40
CA ASP A 138 -23.89 14.72 41.71
C ASP A 138 -24.10 13.80 40.50
N ARG A 139 -23.59 12.57 40.57
CA ARG A 139 -23.70 11.57 39.50
C ARG A 139 -25.16 11.26 39.14
N SER A 140 -26.11 11.58 40.02
CA SER A 140 -27.54 11.44 39.73
C SER A 140 -28.08 12.48 38.75
N THR A 141 -27.36 13.61 38.55
CA THR A 141 -27.69 14.63 37.54
C THR A 141 -27.08 14.34 36.16
N ASP A 142 -26.09 13.45 36.06
CA ASP A 142 -25.57 12.98 34.78
C ASP A 142 -26.64 12.08 34.14
N ARG A 143 -27.38 12.63 33.17
CA ARG A 143 -28.27 11.83 32.33
C ARG A 143 -27.44 10.73 31.69
N ILE A 144 -27.80 9.47 31.93
CA ILE A 144 -27.28 8.33 31.19
C ILE A 144 -27.48 8.67 29.71
N ARG A 145 -26.39 8.99 29.01
CA ARG A 145 -26.45 9.17 27.56
C ARG A 145 -26.90 7.86 26.96
N GLU A 146 -27.72 7.92 25.91
CA GLU A 146 -27.97 6.74 25.08
C GLU A 146 -26.61 6.25 24.58
N VAL A 147 -26.26 5.03 24.98
CA VAL A 147 -24.99 4.39 24.64
C VAL A 147 -25.25 3.52 23.43
N GLU A 148 -24.53 3.79 22.34
CA GLU A 148 -24.61 2.99 21.13
C GLU A 148 -23.59 1.85 21.18
N LEU A 149 -23.79 0.82 20.36
CA LEU A 149 -22.86 -0.32 20.27
C LEU A 149 -21.42 0.14 20.00
N TRP A 150 -21.27 1.23 19.23
CA TRP A 150 -19.98 1.83 18.89
C TRP A 150 -19.21 2.39 20.09
N ASP A 151 -19.91 2.86 21.13
CA ASP A 151 -19.27 3.30 22.36
C ASP A 151 -18.64 2.12 23.11
N LEU A 152 -19.33 0.99 23.11
CA LEU A 152 -18.88 -0.25 23.76
C LEU A 152 -17.70 -0.87 23.02
N VAL A 153 -17.74 -0.89 21.68
CA VAL A 153 -16.62 -1.30 20.82
C VAL A 153 -15.41 -0.39 21.01
N SER A 154 -15.62 0.93 21.10
CA SER A 154 -14.55 1.91 21.32
C SER A 154 -13.93 1.80 22.71
N ALA A 155 -14.71 1.48 23.73
CA ALA A 155 -14.20 1.23 25.08
C ALA A 155 -13.36 -0.05 25.11
N LEU A 156 -13.84 -1.12 24.49
CA LEU A 156 -13.12 -2.39 24.40
C LEU A 156 -11.79 -2.24 23.63
N SER A 157 -11.80 -1.54 22.50
CA SER A 157 -10.58 -1.33 21.69
C SER A 157 -9.51 -0.54 22.44
N ARG A 158 -9.90 0.43 23.30
CA ARG A 158 -8.96 1.13 24.20
C ARG A 158 -8.32 0.18 25.21
N ILE A 159 -9.12 -0.69 25.85
CA ILE A 159 -8.62 -1.63 26.86
C ILE A 159 -7.65 -2.62 26.22
N VAL A 160 -8.00 -3.21 25.07
CA VAL A 160 -7.13 -4.15 24.36
C VAL A 160 -5.80 -3.49 23.99
N ARG A 161 -5.83 -2.25 23.49
CA ARG A 161 -4.61 -1.51 23.10
C ARG A 161 -3.71 -1.19 24.31
N ILE A 162 -4.27 -1.01 25.49
CA ILE A 162 -3.49 -0.83 26.73
C ILE A 162 -2.88 -2.14 27.20
N ALA A 163 -3.63 -3.26 27.13
CA ALA A 163 -3.18 -4.57 27.58
C ALA A 163 -2.06 -5.17 26.71
N SER A 164 -1.95 -4.77 25.44
CA SER A 164 -0.87 -5.20 24.54
C SER A 164 0.47 -4.49 24.78
N ILE A 165 0.56 -3.60 25.78
CA ILE A 165 1.75 -2.82 26.12
C ILE A 165 2.46 -3.40 27.38
N GLU A 166 1.91 -4.43 28.02
CA GLU A 166 2.59 -5.27 29.04
C GLU A 166 3.08 -6.60 28.44
#